data_AF-A0A536QI20-F1
#
_entry.id   AF-A0A536QI20-F1
#
_cell.length_a   1.000
_cell.length_b   1.000
_cell.length_c   1.000
_cell.angle_alpha   90.00
_cell.angle_beta   90.00
_cell.angle_gamma   90.00
#
_symmetry.space_group_name_H-M   'P 1'
#
loop_
_entity.id
_entity.type
_entity.pdbx_description
1 polymer ?
#
loop_
_entity_poly.entity_id
_entity_poly.type
_entity_poly.pdbx_seq_one_letter_code
_entity_poly.pdbx_strand_id
1 'polypeptide(L)'
;MRRGEPKLQTWCRECFAAYGREYYRKNREAQKARLLRNTAARRADNKRQIIEYLRAHPCVDCGESDIVVLQFDHLADKEREVSSMLAGGWSWAAIEKEIAKCEIRCANCHRLRTALRYLQRGPKRGRLIVGPEQLRIGDAVPRICRVCLQSKPLAEFPFRSRTERTRHWICLACQRVAARSWYLARVPDARRLESYGTFVRELLVERVHQYLSAHPCVDCGEDNIALLDFDHLRDKTADVSSMIRDGASWELIAEEIAKCDVRCANCHARVTALRIGAYKLATA
;
A
#
# COMPACT_ATOMS: atom_id res chain seq x y z
N MET A 1 3.61 50.04 8.50
CA MET A 1 2.56 49.46 9.36
C MET A 1 3.00 48.06 9.81
N ARG A 2 3.32 47.87 11.10
CA ARG A 2 3.73 46.56 11.65
C ARG A 2 2.49 45.75 12.03
N ARG A 3 2.41 44.47 11.62
CA ARG A 3 1.38 43.53 12.09
C ARG A 3 1.69 43.17 13.55
N GLY A 4 0.74 43.37 14.49
CA GLY A 4 0.92 42.89 15.87
C GLY A 4 0.11 43.59 16.97
N GLU A 5 -0.40 44.81 16.77
CA GLU A 5 -1.20 45.50 17.80
C GLU A 5 -2.70 45.28 17.60
N PRO A 6 -3.46 44.89 18.66
CA PRO A 6 -4.90 44.75 18.58
C PRO A 6 -5.55 46.15 18.48
N LYS A 7 -5.90 46.54 17.25
CA LYS A 7 -6.69 47.75 16.99
C LYS A 7 -8.15 47.37 16.78
N LEU A 8 -9.05 48.02 17.51
CA LEU A 8 -10.49 47.83 17.36
C LEU A 8 -10.94 48.40 16.00
N GLN A 9 -11.71 47.61 15.27
CA GLN A 9 -12.33 48.04 14.01
C GLN A 9 -13.40 49.09 14.31
N THR A 10 -13.52 50.11 13.46
CA THR A 10 -14.53 51.18 13.59
C THR A 10 -15.94 50.75 13.19
N TRP A 11 -16.10 49.53 12.66
CA TRP A 11 -17.35 48.98 12.17
C TRP A 11 -17.88 47.90 13.12
N CYS A 12 -19.19 47.84 13.32
CA CYS A 12 -19.80 46.75 14.07
C CYS A 12 -19.65 45.41 13.31
N ARG A 13 -19.75 44.29 14.04
CA ARG A 13 -19.56 42.93 13.49
C ARG A 13 -20.46 42.62 12.29
N GLU A 14 -21.71 43.07 12.32
CA GLU A 14 -22.68 42.82 11.25
C GLU A 14 -22.37 43.62 9.99
N CYS A 15 -22.07 44.91 10.13
CA CYS A 15 -21.66 45.77 9.02
C CYS A 15 -20.35 45.27 8.38
N PHE A 16 -19.37 44.86 9.19
CA PHE A 16 -18.13 44.26 8.70
C PHE A 16 -18.36 42.93 7.98
N ALA A 17 -19.25 42.08 8.50
CA ALA A 17 -19.60 40.82 7.85
C ALA A 17 -20.36 41.02 6.53
N ALA A 18 -21.30 41.96 6.47
CA ALA A 18 -22.04 42.31 5.25
C ALA A 18 -21.09 42.84 4.15
N TYR A 19 -20.22 43.77 4.52
CA TYR A 19 -19.17 44.27 3.63
C TYR A 19 -18.21 43.15 3.19
N GLY A 20 -17.78 42.30 4.12
CA GLY A 20 -16.89 41.16 3.81
C GLY A 20 -17.50 40.22 2.78
N ARG A 21 -18.80 39.89 2.91
CA ARG A 21 -19.54 39.07 1.93
C ARG A 21 -19.59 39.73 0.56
N GLU A 22 -19.93 41.01 0.50
CA GLU A 22 -20.04 41.73 -0.76
C GLU A 22 -18.68 41.96 -1.44
N TYR A 23 -17.65 42.27 -0.66
CA TYR A 23 -16.26 42.37 -1.11
C TYR A 23 -15.76 41.03 -1.66
N TYR A 24 -16.00 39.92 -0.96
CA TYR A 24 -15.66 38.58 -1.47
C TYR A 24 -16.43 38.25 -2.75
N ARG A 25 -17.73 38.56 -2.83
CA ARG A 25 -18.54 38.32 -4.03
C ARG A 25 -18.00 39.09 -5.24
N LYS A 26 -17.68 40.38 -5.06
CA LYS A 26 -17.14 41.25 -6.14
C LYS A 26 -15.71 40.89 -6.55
N ASN A 27 -14.88 40.46 -5.59
CA ASN A 27 -13.46 40.18 -5.85
C ASN A 27 -13.14 38.69 -6.01
N ARG A 28 -14.13 37.79 -5.99
CA ARG A 28 -13.91 36.34 -6.04
C ARG A 28 -13.06 35.92 -7.22
N GLU A 29 -13.42 36.36 -8.42
CA GLU A 29 -12.72 35.99 -9.65
C GLU A 29 -11.32 36.62 -9.70
N ALA A 30 -11.16 37.86 -9.26
CA ALA A 30 -9.85 38.52 -9.17
C ALA A 30 -8.93 37.84 -8.15
N GLN A 31 -9.46 37.44 -6.99
CA GLN A 31 -8.74 36.69 -5.96
C GLN A 31 -8.38 35.29 -6.46
N LYS A 32 -9.31 34.59 -7.11
CA LYS A 32 -9.08 33.26 -7.72
C LYS A 32 -7.99 33.34 -8.79
N ALA A 33 -8.08 34.30 -9.71
CA ALA A 33 -7.06 34.51 -10.74
C ALA A 33 -5.68 34.82 -10.13
N ARG A 34 -5.62 35.64 -9.08
CA ARG A 34 -4.38 35.91 -8.34
C ARG A 34 -3.82 34.66 -7.67
N LEU A 35 -4.66 33.86 -7.01
CA LEU A 35 -4.24 32.61 -6.36
C LEU A 35 -3.71 31.61 -7.38
N LEU A 36 -4.37 31.46 -8.53
CA LEU A 36 -3.91 30.60 -9.62
C LEU A 36 -2.56 31.05 -10.17
N ARG A 37 -2.38 32.36 -10.43
CA ARG A 37 -1.08 32.92 -10.87
C ARG A 37 0.03 32.68 -9.85
N ASN A 38 -0.24 32.94 -8.57
CA ASN A 38 0.73 32.72 -7.50
C ASN A 38 1.07 31.24 -7.33
N THR A 39 0.08 30.35 -7.46
CA THR A 39 0.28 28.90 -7.38
C THR A 39 1.10 28.41 -8.57
N ALA A 40 0.84 28.91 -9.79
CA ALA A 40 1.63 28.59 -10.97
C ALA A 40 3.09 29.06 -10.84
N ALA A 41 3.30 30.30 -10.35
CA ALA A 41 4.64 30.83 -10.10
C ALA A 41 5.40 29.98 -9.05
N ARG A 42 4.75 29.62 -7.94
CA ARG A 42 5.33 28.73 -6.93
C ARG A 42 5.65 27.35 -7.47
N ARG A 43 4.76 26.76 -8.28
CA ARG A 43 5.03 25.45 -8.92
C ARG A 43 6.25 25.50 -9.82
N ALA A 44 6.39 26.56 -10.62
CA ALA A 44 7.56 26.75 -11.48
C ALA A 44 8.85 26.91 -10.67
N ASP A 45 8.79 27.68 -9.58
CA ASP A 45 9.92 27.88 -8.68
C ASP A 45 10.32 26.60 -7.94
N ASN A 46 9.35 25.93 -7.32
CA ASN A 46 9.53 24.65 -6.67
C ASN A 46 10.12 23.59 -7.63
N LYS A 47 9.70 23.60 -8.91
CA LYS A 47 10.25 22.69 -9.93
C LYS A 47 11.73 22.97 -10.21
N ARG A 48 12.18 24.22 -10.22
CA ARG A 48 13.62 24.53 -10.37
C ARG A 48 14.40 24.07 -9.15
N GLN A 49 13.95 24.47 -7.96
CA GLN A 49 14.63 24.17 -6.71
C GLN A 49 14.73 22.65 -6.46
N ILE A 50 13.69 21.88 -6.79
CA ILE A 50 13.75 20.41 -6.64
C ILE A 50 14.70 19.75 -7.63
N ILE A 51 14.81 20.26 -8.87
CA ILE A 51 15.75 19.73 -9.86
C ILE A 51 17.19 20.00 -9.42
N GLU A 52 17.47 21.21 -8.94
CA GLU A 52 18.78 21.57 -8.38
C GLU A 52 19.13 20.70 -7.17
N TYR A 53 18.16 20.50 -6.27
CA TYR A 53 18.32 19.62 -5.12
C TYR A 53 18.65 18.17 -5.55
N LEU A 54 17.86 17.56 -6.43
CA LEU A 54 18.06 16.18 -6.87
C LEU A 54 19.37 15.96 -7.64
N ARG A 55 19.86 16.97 -8.37
CA ARG A 55 21.17 16.91 -9.04
C ARG A 55 22.34 16.82 -8.06
N ALA A 56 22.19 17.41 -6.87
CA ALA A 56 23.21 17.38 -5.84
C ALA A 56 23.12 16.15 -4.91
N HIS A 57 22.02 15.41 -4.96
CA HIS A 57 21.72 14.31 -4.03
C HIS A 57 21.42 13.02 -4.81
N PRO A 58 22.46 12.25 -5.20
CA PRO A 58 22.27 10.94 -5.83
C PRO A 58 21.68 9.93 -4.84
N CYS A 59 21.30 8.76 -5.35
CA CYS A 59 20.77 7.66 -4.56
C CYS A 59 21.75 7.26 -3.45
N VAL A 60 21.27 7.21 -2.20
CA VAL A 60 22.08 6.88 -1.03
C VAL A 60 22.62 5.44 -1.03
N ASP A 61 21.95 4.51 -1.72
CA ASP A 61 22.33 3.09 -1.70
C ASP A 61 23.23 2.70 -2.89
N CYS A 62 22.98 3.23 -4.09
CA CYS A 62 23.70 2.81 -5.31
C CYS A 62 24.38 3.95 -6.09
N GLY A 63 24.23 5.21 -5.68
CA GLY A 63 24.87 6.36 -6.32
C GLY A 63 24.26 6.81 -7.65
N GLU A 64 23.15 6.22 -8.09
CA GLU A 64 22.42 6.68 -9.28
C GLU A 64 22.06 8.17 -9.17
N SER A 65 22.35 8.94 -10.22
CA SER A 65 22.22 10.41 -10.24
C SER A 65 21.16 10.91 -11.21
N ASP A 66 20.59 10.02 -12.02
CA ASP A 66 19.49 10.36 -12.92
C ASP A 66 18.24 10.76 -12.15
N ILE A 67 17.95 12.07 -12.15
CA ILE A 67 16.81 12.68 -11.46
C ILE A 67 15.45 12.08 -11.83
N VAL A 68 15.33 11.42 -12.99
CA VAL A 68 14.09 10.79 -13.44
C VAL A 68 13.73 9.57 -12.60
N VAL A 69 14.74 8.84 -12.11
CA VAL A 69 14.53 7.60 -11.35
C VAL A 69 14.60 7.82 -9.83
N LEU A 70 15.00 9.01 -9.39
CA LEU A 70 15.12 9.36 -7.97
C LEU A 70 13.75 9.61 -7.32
N GLN A 71 13.58 9.08 -6.12
CA GLN A 71 12.39 9.14 -5.30
C GLN A 71 12.74 9.53 -3.86
N PHE A 72 11.80 10.19 -3.18
CA PHE A 72 11.91 10.51 -1.76
C PHE A 72 11.42 9.31 -0.92
N ASP A 73 12.34 8.54 -0.34
CA ASP A 73 12.03 7.47 0.61
C ASP A 73 11.92 8.04 2.03
N HIS A 74 10.76 7.88 2.65
CA HIS A 74 10.49 8.42 3.98
C HIS A 74 10.99 7.43 5.04
N LEU A 75 11.76 7.93 6.01
CA LEU A 75 12.31 7.10 7.10
C LEU A 75 11.35 6.94 8.29
N ALA A 76 10.38 7.84 8.45
CA ALA A 76 9.51 7.96 9.63
C ALA A 76 8.02 8.17 9.26
N ASP A 77 7.17 8.31 10.28
CA ASP A 77 5.73 8.56 10.12
C ASP A 77 5.47 9.82 9.30
N LYS A 78 4.72 9.61 8.22
CA LYS A 78 4.43 10.58 7.16
C LYS A 78 3.32 11.54 7.57
N GLU A 79 3.56 12.83 7.40
CA GLU A 79 2.47 13.81 7.41
C GLU A 79 1.90 14.00 5.99
N ARG A 80 2.74 14.13 4.94
CA ARG A 80 2.34 14.34 3.52
C ARG A 80 3.40 13.89 2.52
N GLU A 81 3.06 13.73 1.24
CA GLU A 81 4.04 13.44 0.18
C GLU A 81 4.68 14.70 -0.40
N VAL A 82 6.00 14.70 -0.54
CA VAL A 82 6.76 15.77 -1.20
C VAL A 82 6.23 16.06 -2.62
N SER A 83 5.94 15.02 -3.40
CA SER A 83 5.34 15.13 -4.75
C SER A 83 4.00 15.91 -4.73
N SER A 84 3.14 15.61 -3.77
CA SER A 84 1.86 16.29 -3.58
C SER A 84 2.04 17.74 -3.14
N MET A 85 3.06 18.06 -2.34
CA MET A 85 3.38 19.43 -1.93
C MET A 85 3.89 20.28 -3.10
N LEU A 86 4.73 19.69 -3.96
CA LEU A 86 5.20 20.32 -5.20
C LEU A 86 4.02 20.63 -6.12
N ALA A 87 3.15 19.66 -6.38
CA ALA A 87 1.94 19.83 -7.19
C ALA A 87 0.95 20.82 -6.55
N GLY A 88 0.88 20.88 -5.23
CA GLY A 88 0.01 21.81 -4.50
C GLY A 88 0.47 23.26 -4.50
N GLY A 89 1.71 23.57 -4.92
CA GLY A 89 2.27 24.93 -4.92
C GLY A 89 2.55 25.45 -3.50
N TRP A 90 2.99 24.56 -2.61
CA TRP A 90 3.37 24.89 -1.24
C TRP A 90 4.62 25.78 -1.23
N SER A 91 4.85 26.49 -0.11
CA SER A 91 6.07 27.25 0.08
C SER A 91 7.28 26.33 0.16
N TRP A 92 8.41 26.73 -0.43
CA TRP A 92 9.67 25.97 -0.38
C TRP A 92 10.08 25.58 1.04
N ALA A 93 10.03 26.50 2.01
CA ALA A 93 10.36 26.23 3.40
C ALA A 93 9.51 25.11 4.06
N ALA A 94 8.31 24.84 3.55
CA ALA A 94 7.50 23.72 4.02
C ALA A 94 7.93 22.40 3.35
N ILE A 95 8.30 22.46 2.07
CA ILE A 95 8.82 21.32 1.31
C ILE A 95 10.17 20.88 1.87
N GLU A 96 11.08 21.82 2.13
CA GLU A 96 12.41 21.57 2.70
C GLU A 96 12.34 20.83 4.05
N LYS A 97 11.39 21.21 4.91
CA LYS A 97 11.12 20.50 6.18
C LYS A 97 10.70 19.05 5.98
N GLU A 98 10.00 18.74 4.90
CA GLU A 98 9.60 17.36 4.59
C GLU A 98 10.74 16.59 3.91
N ILE A 99 11.50 17.25 3.02
CA ILE A 99 12.71 16.70 2.41
C ILE A 99 13.73 16.27 3.48
N ALA A 100 13.89 17.05 4.54
CA ALA A 100 14.80 16.72 5.65
C ALA A 100 14.43 15.41 6.39
N LYS A 101 13.21 14.88 6.23
CA LYS A 101 12.77 13.59 6.80
C LYS A 101 12.89 12.43 5.80
N CYS A 102 13.34 12.71 4.58
CA CYS A 102 13.42 11.76 3.48
C CYS A 102 14.87 11.50 3.11
N GLU A 103 15.14 10.31 2.57
CA GLU A 103 16.38 9.98 1.88
C GLU A 103 16.10 9.85 0.39
N ILE A 104 17.07 10.23 -0.45
CA ILE A 104 16.95 10.09 -1.90
C ILE A 104 17.39 8.69 -2.31
N ARG A 105 16.48 7.94 -2.93
CA ARG A 105 16.74 6.59 -3.46
C ARG A 105 16.25 6.48 -4.89
N CYS A 106 16.94 5.71 -5.73
CA CYS A 106 16.37 5.35 -7.03
C CYS A 106 15.17 4.40 -6.84
N ALA A 107 14.28 4.32 -7.83
CA ALA A 107 13.08 3.49 -7.78
C ALA A 107 13.37 2.02 -7.46
N ASN A 108 14.46 1.45 -8.01
CA ASN A 108 14.89 0.09 -7.71
C ASN A 108 15.28 -0.09 -6.24
N CYS A 109 16.21 0.73 -5.71
CA CYS A 109 16.65 0.64 -4.31
C CYS A 109 15.50 0.91 -3.33
N HIS A 110 14.61 1.84 -3.67
CA HIS A 110 13.42 2.13 -2.87
C HIS A 110 12.49 0.91 -2.78
N ARG A 111 12.30 0.15 -3.87
CA ARG A 111 11.53 -1.10 -3.88
C ARG A 111 12.16 -2.18 -3.03
N LEU A 112 13.45 -2.42 -3.18
CA LEU A 112 14.17 -3.38 -2.34
C LEU A 112 14.04 -3.03 -0.86
N ARG A 113 14.25 -1.75 -0.51
CA ARG A 113 14.13 -1.29 0.88
C ARG A 113 12.72 -1.50 1.43
N THR A 114 11.71 -1.22 0.62
CA THR A 114 10.31 -1.48 0.98
C THR A 114 10.07 -2.96 1.21
N ALA A 115 10.49 -3.84 0.29
CA ALA A 115 10.34 -5.28 0.44
C ALA A 115 11.05 -5.82 1.71
N LEU A 116 12.28 -5.36 1.97
CA LEU A 116 13.02 -5.72 3.18
C LEU A 116 12.30 -5.28 4.47
N ARG A 117 11.76 -4.04 4.51
CA ARG A 117 10.97 -3.56 5.66
C ARG A 117 9.73 -4.43 5.90
N TYR A 118 9.08 -4.91 4.83
CA TYR A 118 7.94 -5.83 4.96
C TYR A 118 8.35 -7.19 5.53
N LEU A 119 9.46 -7.78 5.07
CA LEU A 119 9.98 -9.03 5.60
C LEU A 119 10.37 -8.91 7.08
N GLN A 120 11.01 -7.80 7.47
CA GLN A 120 11.43 -7.54 8.85
C GLN A 120 10.27 -7.35 9.83
N ARG A 121 9.12 -6.84 9.36
CA ARG A 121 7.92 -6.67 10.19
C ARG A 121 7.26 -8.00 10.60
N GLY A 122 7.68 -9.12 10.00
CA GLY A 122 7.16 -10.46 10.26
C GLY A 122 5.69 -10.61 9.81
N PRO A 123 5.19 -11.85 9.68
CA PRO A 123 3.76 -12.07 9.46
C PRO A 123 2.98 -11.42 10.62
N LYS A 124 1.87 -10.72 10.31
CA LYS A 124 0.96 -10.24 11.36
C LYS A 124 0.67 -11.43 12.28
N ARG A 125 1.01 -11.31 13.57
CA ARG A 125 0.78 -12.39 14.55
C ARG A 125 -0.69 -12.80 14.47
N GLY A 126 -0.95 -13.94 13.83
CA GLY A 126 -2.20 -14.66 14.02
C GLY A 126 -2.36 -14.99 15.50
N ARG A 127 -3.58 -15.32 15.94
CA ARG A 127 -3.82 -15.81 17.31
C ARG A 127 -2.74 -16.84 17.66
N LEU A 128 -2.05 -16.62 18.78
CA LEU A 128 -1.10 -17.59 19.35
C LEU A 128 -1.80 -18.96 19.37
N ILE A 129 -1.24 -19.94 18.65
CA ILE A 129 -1.61 -21.33 18.83
C ILE A 129 -1.16 -21.67 20.25
N VAL A 130 -2.11 -21.71 21.19
CA VAL A 130 -1.84 -22.12 22.57
C VAL A 130 -1.22 -23.51 22.51
N GLY A 131 -0.05 -23.70 23.13
CA GLY A 131 0.68 -24.97 23.09
C GLY A 131 -0.17 -26.16 23.57
N PRO A 132 0.23 -27.40 23.24
CA PRO A 132 -0.52 -28.60 23.62
C PRO A 132 -0.67 -28.68 25.15
N GLU A 133 -1.91 -28.77 25.63
CA GLU A 133 -2.20 -28.87 27.06
C GLU A 133 -1.94 -30.31 27.56
N GLN A 134 -1.20 -30.44 28.66
CA GLN A 134 -0.85 -31.75 29.24
C GLN A 134 -2.09 -32.47 29.79
N LEU A 135 -2.30 -33.73 29.36
CA LEU A 135 -3.36 -34.60 29.87
C LEU A 135 -3.05 -35.03 31.31
N ARG A 136 -4.05 -35.01 32.20
CA ARG A 136 -3.94 -35.52 33.57
C ARG A 136 -4.58 -36.90 33.68
N ILE A 137 -4.22 -37.65 34.72
CA ILE A 137 -4.78 -39.01 34.98
C ILE A 137 -6.31 -38.98 35.03
N GLY A 138 -6.91 -37.94 35.62
CA GLY A 138 -8.36 -37.75 35.67
C GLY A 138 -9.04 -37.53 34.30
N ASP A 139 -8.29 -37.22 33.24
CA ASP A 139 -8.83 -37.09 31.88
C ASP A 139 -9.04 -38.46 31.20
N ALA A 140 -8.60 -39.57 31.81
CA ALA A 140 -8.83 -40.93 31.33
C ALA A 140 -10.19 -41.52 31.78
N VAL A 141 -10.90 -40.87 32.71
CA VAL A 141 -12.18 -41.35 33.22
C VAL A 141 -13.19 -41.47 32.07
N PRO A 142 -13.89 -42.61 31.92
CA PRO A 142 -14.86 -42.79 30.84
C PRO A 142 -16.11 -41.92 31.04
N ARG A 143 -16.60 -41.35 29.95
CA ARG A 143 -17.88 -40.63 29.85
C ARG A 143 -18.60 -41.03 28.58
N ILE A 144 -19.92 -41.16 28.68
CA ILE A 144 -20.79 -41.47 27.54
C ILE A 144 -21.11 -40.19 26.76
N CYS A 145 -20.84 -40.20 25.46
CA CYS A 145 -21.21 -39.10 24.58
C CYS A 145 -22.72 -39.08 24.30
N ARG A 146 -23.39 -37.93 24.44
CA ARG A 146 -24.84 -37.79 24.18
C ARG A 146 -25.27 -37.94 22.72
N VAL A 147 -24.32 -37.98 21.77
CA VAL A 147 -24.59 -38.06 20.34
C VAL A 147 -24.33 -39.47 19.80
N CYS A 148 -23.12 -40.00 19.99
CA CYS A 148 -22.79 -41.34 19.49
C CYS A 148 -22.99 -42.46 20.52
N LEU A 149 -23.35 -42.13 21.76
CA LEU A 149 -23.58 -43.06 22.88
C LEU A 149 -22.39 -43.96 23.25
N GLN A 150 -21.20 -43.71 22.70
CA GLN A 150 -19.98 -44.44 23.04
C GLN A 150 -19.36 -43.93 24.35
N SER A 151 -18.83 -44.86 25.14
CA SER A 151 -17.98 -44.58 26.31
C SER A 151 -16.58 -44.20 25.85
N LYS A 152 -16.13 -42.99 26.20
CA LYS A 152 -14.86 -42.41 25.76
C LYS A 152 -14.16 -41.69 26.93
N PRO A 153 -12.83 -41.60 26.96
CA PRO A 153 -12.12 -40.85 28.00
C PRO A 153 -12.50 -39.37 27.97
N LEU A 154 -12.51 -38.69 29.13
CA LEU A 154 -12.78 -37.24 29.25
C LEU A 154 -11.87 -36.37 28.37
N ALA A 155 -10.67 -36.83 28.05
CA ALA A 155 -9.75 -36.17 27.11
C ALA A 155 -10.36 -35.96 25.70
N GLU A 156 -11.23 -36.87 25.26
CA GLU A 156 -11.94 -36.78 23.98
C GLU A 156 -13.13 -35.80 24.02
N PHE A 157 -13.40 -35.19 25.17
CA PHE A 157 -14.45 -34.18 25.33
C PHE A 157 -13.82 -32.77 25.38
N PRO A 158 -14.32 -31.82 24.58
CA PRO A 158 -13.82 -30.46 24.58
C PRO A 158 -14.11 -29.75 25.91
N PHE A 159 -13.25 -28.81 26.29
CA PHE A 159 -13.51 -27.95 27.44
C PHE A 159 -14.69 -27.02 27.18
N ARG A 160 -15.63 -26.98 28.12
CA ARG A 160 -16.64 -25.93 28.24
C ARG A 160 -16.04 -24.68 28.89
N SER A 161 -15.22 -24.87 29.92
CA SER A 161 -14.42 -23.82 30.54
C SER A 161 -13.04 -24.39 30.87
N ARG A 162 -11.98 -23.73 30.38
CA ARG A 162 -10.59 -24.14 30.69
C ARG A 162 -10.19 -23.74 32.10
N THR A 163 -10.71 -22.62 32.60
CA THR A 163 -10.48 -22.12 33.96
C THR A 163 -11.09 -23.04 35.01
N GLU A 164 -12.34 -23.45 34.81
CA GLU A 164 -13.07 -24.36 35.73
C GLU A 164 -12.82 -25.84 35.41
N ARG A 165 -12.02 -26.11 34.37
CA ARG A 165 -11.74 -27.46 33.81
C ARG A 165 -13.00 -28.30 33.54
N THR A 166 -14.13 -27.64 33.25
CA THR A 166 -15.37 -28.33 32.93
C THR A 166 -15.37 -28.78 31.47
N ARG A 167 -15.86 -30.00 31.21
CA ARG A 167 -15.87 -30.66 29.89
C ARG A 167 -17.29 -30.76 29.36
N HIS A 168 -17.46 -30.69 28.04
CA HIS A 168 -18.74 -30.94 27.38
C HIS A 168 -19.19 -32.41 27.49
N TRP A 169 -20.46 -32.66 27.16
CA TRP A 169 -21.07 -34.00 27.10
C TRP A 169 -21.11 -34.58 25.68
N ILE A 170 -20.58 -33.85 24.70
CA ILE A 170 -20.46 -34.25 23.30
C ILE A 170 -18.97 -34.39 22.99
N CYS A 171 -18.54 -35.53 22.44
CA CYS A 171 -17.13 -35.75 22.13
C CYS A 171 -16.67 -34.84 20.98
N LEU A 172 -15.36 -34.63 20.88
CA LEU A 172 -14.72 -33.80 19.84
C LEU A 172 -15.13 -34.22 18.43
N ALA A 173 -15.24 -35.53 18.15
CA ALA A 173 -15.65 -36.04 16.84
C ALA A 173 -17.07 -35.61 16.49
N CYS A 174 -18.03 -35.84 17.39
CA CYS A 174 -19.43 -35.44 17.17
C CYS A 174 -19.60 -33.93 17.10
N GLN A 175 -18.85 -33.16 17.91
CA GLN A 175 -18.90 -31.71 17.85
C GLN A 175 -18.28 -31.17 16.55
N ARG A 176 -17.22 -31.79 16.02
CA ARG A 176 -16.64 -31.44 14.70
C ARG A 176 -17.64 -31.68 13.58
N VAL A 177 -18.37 -32.79 13.60
CA VAL A 177 -19.42 -33.07 12.60
C VAL A 177 -20.53 -32.02 12.68
N ALA A 178 -21.01 -31.69 13.88
CA ALA A 178 -22.02 -30.66 14.08
C ALA A 178 -21.52 -29.24 13.71
N ALA A 179 -20.28 -28.92 14.04
CA ALA A 179 -19.66 -27.65 13.65
C ALA A 179 -19.45 -27.58 12.13
N ARG A 180 -19.07 -28.67 11.48
CA ARG A 180 -18.92 -28.77 10.02
C ARG A 180 -20.27 -28.62 9.32
N SER A 181 -21.32 -29.29 9.78
CA SER A 181 -22.66 -29.15 9.19
C SER A 181 -23.22 -27.74 9.40
N TRP A 182 -23.04 -27.15 10.59
CA TRP A 182 -23.38 -25.74 10.83
C TRP A 182 -22.54 -24.80 9.95
N TYR A 183 -21.24 -25.03 9.80
CA TYR A 183 -20.37 -24.21 8.96
C TYR A 183 -20.78 -24.29 7.48
N LEU A 184 -21.05 -25.49 6.96
CA LEU A 184 -21.53 -25.68 5.58
C LEU A 184 -22.91 -25.06 5.35
N ALA A 185 -23.81 -25.12 6.34
CA ALA A 185 -25.16 -24.59 6.23
C ALA A 185 -25.27 -23.07 6.44
N ARG A 186 -24.31 -22.44 7.14
CA ARG A 186 -24.41 -21.03 7.59
C ARG A 186 -23.23 -20.13 7.26
N VAL A 187 -22.07 -20.67 6.88
CA VAL A 187 -20.98 -19.82 6.43
C VAL A 187 -21.28 -19.38 5.01
N PRO A 188 -21.43 -18.06 4.77
CA PRO A 188 -21.74 -17.53 3.46
C PRO A 188 -20.70 -18.00 2.45
N ASP A 189 -21.13 -18.27 1.21
CA ASP A 189 -20.23 -18.63 0.11
C ASP A 189 -19.05 -17.65 -0.01
N ALA A 190 -19.23 -16.39 0.39
CA ALA A 190 -18.19 -15.36 0.48
C ALA A 190 -16.91 -15.79 1.22
N ARG A 191 -16.99 -16.52 2.35
CA ARG A 191 -15.77 -16.99 3.07
C ARG A 191 -15.09 -18.19 2.40
N ARG A 192 -15.84 -19.03 1.69
CA ARG A 192 -15.28 -20.12 0.87
C ARG A 192 -14.60 -19.55 -0.38
N LEU A 193 -15.24 -18.56 -1.02
CA LEU A 193 -14.67 -17.77 -2.10
C LEU A 193 -13.42 -16.99 -1.66
N GLU A 194 -13.35 -16.52 -0.42
CA GLU A 194 -12.15 -15.84 0.11
C GLU A 194 -10.94 -16.79 0.23
N SER A 195 -11.15 -18.02 0.72
CA SER A 195 -10.10 -19.04 0.81
C SER A 195 -9.66 -19.53 -0.57
N TYR A 196 -10.62 -19.77 -1.47
CA TYR A 196 -10.35 -20.12 -2.86
C TYR A 196 -9.65 -18.98 -3.62
N GLY A 197 -10.09 -17.74 -3.44
CA GLY A 197 -9.47 -16.56 -4.03
C GLY A 197 -8.05 -16.31 -3.52
N THR A 198 -7.76 -16.68 -2.27
CA THR A 198 -6.38 -16.63 -1.74
C THR A 198 -5.49 -17.66 -2.41
N PHE A 199 -5.97 -18.91 -2.54
CA PHE A 199 -5.26 -19.97 -3.28
C PHE A 199 -5.01 -19.60 -4.75
N VAL A 200 -6.02 -19.06 -5.45
CA VAL A 200 -5.88 -18.63 -6.85
C VAL A 200 -4.85 -17.51 -6.96
N ARG A 201 -4.86 -16.52 -6.05
CA ARG A 201 -3.86 -15.45 -6.02
C ARG A 201 -2.44 -15.98 -5.84
N GLU A 202 -2.23 -16.91 -4.92
CA GLU A 202 -0.92 -17.53 -4.70
C GLU A 202 -0.44 -18.28 -5.96
N LEU A 203 -1.32 -19.05 -6.60
CA LEU A 203 -1.02 -19.76 -7.84
C LEU A 203 -0.65 -18.81 -8.99
N LEU A 204 -1.38 -17.70 -9.14
CA LEU A 204 -1.12 -16.69 -10.17
C LEU A 204 0.21 -15.97 -9.92
N VAL A 205 0.52 -15.62 -8.67
CA VAL A 205 1.80 -15.02 -8.30
C VAL A 205 2.95 -15.96 -8.65
N GLU A 206 2.85 -17.24 -8.31
CA GLU A 206 3.88 -18.23 -8.63
C GLU A 206 4.14 -18.32 -10.15
N ARG A 207 3.08 -18.34 -10.97
CA ARG A 207 3.21 -18.35 -12.44
C ARG A 207 3.86 -17.08 -12.97
N VAL A 208 3.51 -15.91 -12.42
CA VAL A 208 4.13 -14.64 -12.82
C VAL A 208 5.61 -14.60 -12.42
N HIS A 209 5.96 -15.11 -11.24
CA HIS A 209 7.36 -15.23 -10.82
C HIS A 209 8.16 -16.14 -11.75
N GLN A 210 7.60 -17.27 -12.18
CA GLN A 210 8.22 -18.16 -13.18
C GLN A 210 8.39 -17.49 -14.54
N TYR A 211 7.44 -16.63 -14.94
CA TYR A 211 7.60 -15.85 -16.16
C TYR A 211 8.73 -14.83 -16.03
N LEU A 212 8.75 -14.05 -14.95
CA LEU A 212 9.75 -13.00 -14.71
C LEU A 212 11.16 -13.56 -14.53
N SER A 213 11.32 -14.77 -13.97
CA SER A 213 12.64 -15.41 -13.84
C SER A 213 13.28 -15.76 -15.18
N ALA A 214 12.47 -15.95 -16.23
CA ALA A 214 12.94 -16.22 -17.59
C ALA A 214 13.09 -14.93 -18.45
N HIS A 215 12.56 -13.79 -17.98
CA HIS A 215 12.50 -12.54 -18.74
C HIS A 215 13.09 -11.39 -17.92
N PRO A 216 14.42 -11.18 -17.95
CA PRO A 216 15.06 -10.03 -17.33
C PRO A 216 14.65 -8.72 -18.02
N CYS A 217 14.98 -7.59 -17.39
CA CYS A 217 14.68 -6.25 -17.92
C CYS A 217 15.23 -6.09 -19.36
N VAL A 218 14.36 -5.72 -20.30
CA VAL A 218 14.71 -5.57 -21.72
C VAL A 218 15.77 -4.47 -21.96
N ASP A 219 15.81 -3.43 -21.12
CA ASP A 219 16.68 -2.27 -21.33
C ASP A 219 18.05 -2.40 -20.65
N CYS A 220 18.15 -3.12 -19.53
CA CYS A 220 19.38 -3.16 -18.71
C CYS A 220 19.77 -4.55 -18.20
N GLY A 221 19.01 -5.60 -18.50
CA GLY A 221 19.33 -6.97 -18.11
C GLY A 221 19.17 -7.29 -16.62
N GLU A 222 18.56 -6.41 -15.82
CA GLU A 222 18.25 -6.68 -14.41
C GLU A 222 17.37 -7.93 -14.28
N ASP A 223 17.76 -8.87 -13.44
CA ASP A 223 17.10 -10.18 -13.27
C ASP A 223 16.37 -10.30 -11.92
N ASN A 224 16.56 -9.34 -11.01
CA ASN A 224 15.88 -9.35 -9.73
C ASN A 224 14.38 -9.11 -9.88
N ILE A 225 13.61 -10.19 -9.74
CA ILE A 225 12.14 -10.20 -9.88
C ILE A 225 11.46 -9.10 -9.05
N ALA A 226 11.98 -8.76 -7.86
CA ALA A 226 11.38 -7.71 -7.01
C ALA A 226 11.49 -6.29 -7.59
N LEU A 227 12.33 -6.11 -8.61
CA LEU A 227 12.55 -4.84 -9.31
C LEU A 227 11.76 -4.72 -10.61
N LEU A 228 11.29 -5.85 -11.16
CA LEU A 228 10.68 -5.94 -12.48
C LEU A 228 9.18 -5.62 -12.44
N ASP A 229 8.73 -4.88 -13.44
CA ASP A 229 7.33 -4.61 -13.76
C ASP A 229 7.03 -4.95 -15.22
N PHE A 230 5.75 -5.13 -15.51
CA PHE A 230 5.20 -5.15 -16.85
C PHE A 230 4.93 -3.71 -17.34
N ASP A 231 5.79 -3.19 -18.22
CA ASP A 231 5.58 -1.90 -18.90
C ASP A 231 4.70 -2.10 -20.13
N HIS A 232 3.53 -1.46 -20.12
CA HIS A 232 2.54 -1.60 -21.18
C HIS A 232 2.85 -0.61 -22.32
N LEU A 233 3.02 -1.11 -23.53
CA LEU A 233 3.32 -0.31 -24.72
C LEU A 233 2.08 0.17 -25.49
N ARG A 234 0.88 -0.37 -25.20
CA ARG A 234 -0.36 -0.19 -25.99
C ARG A 234 -1.59 0.03 -25.11
N ASP A 235 -2.74 0.27 -25.73
CA ASP A 235 -4.04 0.51 -25.07
C ASP A 235 -4.36 -0.54 -24.00
N LYS A 236 -4.48 -0.05 -22.77
CA LYS A 236 -4.63 -0.86 -21.55
C LYS A 236 -6.06 -1.38 -21.41
N THR A 237 -6.20 -2.68 -21.16
CA THR A 237 -7.46 -3.25 -20.65
C THR A 237 -7.47 -3.37 -19.12
N ALA A 238 -6.36 -3.78 -18.50
CA ALA A 238 -6.20 -3.85 -17.04
C ALA A 238 -4.72 -3.96 -16.63
N ASP A 239 -4.37 -3.61 -15.39
CA ASP A 239 -3.01 -3.82 -14.87
C ASP A 239 -2.83 -5.29 -14.44
N VAL A 240 -1.74 -5.96 -14.83
CA VAL A 240 -1.45 -7.35 -14.43
C VAL A 240 -1.56 -7.56 -12.92
N SER A 241 -1.09 -6.60 -12.10
CA SER A 241 -1.19 -6.70 -10.63
C SER A 241 -2.64 -6.62 -10.14
N SER A 242 -3.49 -5.85 -10.83
CA SER A 242 -4.92 -5.80 -10.54
C SER A 242 -5.63 -7.07 -11.01
N MET A 243 -5.26 -7.64 -12.16
CA MET A 243 -5.79 -8.92 -12.63
C MET A 243 -5.49 -10.07 -11.66
N ILE A 244 -4.29 -10.10 -11.07
CA ILE A 244 -3.95 -11.05 -9.99
C ILE A 244 -4.83 -10.78 -8.76
N ARG A 245 -4.96 -9.52 -8.33
CA ARG A 245 -5.77 -9.14 -7.15
C ARG A 245 -7.23 -9.57 -7.29
N ASP A 246 -7.78 -9.40 -8.49
CA ASP A 246 -9.17 -9.69 -8.82
C ASP A 246 -9.40 -11.17 -9.16
N GLY A 247 -8.33 -11.98 -9.25
CA GLY A 247 -8.41 -13.42 -9.51
C GLY A 247 -8.79 -13.76 -10.95
N ALA A 248 -8.31 -12.98 -11.93
CA ALA A 248 -8.54 -13.23 -13.35
C ALA A 248 -7.96 -14.59 -13.79
N SER A 249 -8.49 -15.14 -14.90
CA SER A 249 -7.94 -16.38 -15.47
C SER A 249 -6.53 -16.16 -15.99
N TRP A 250 -5.72 -17.23 -16.01
CA TRP A 250 -4.34 -17.17 -16.48
C TRP A 250 -4.25 -16.78 -17.96
N GLU A 251 -5.20 -17.23 -18.77
CA GLU A 251 -5.23 -16.95 -20.21
C GLU A 251 -5.31 -15.44 -20.46
N LEU A 252 -6.19 -14.73 -19.75
CA LEU A 252 -6.30 -13.26 -19.83
C LEU A 252 -5.02 -12.57 -19.35
N ILE A 253 -4.42 -13.07 -18.27
CA ILE A 253 -3.16 -12.52 -17.75
C ILE A 253 -2.03 -12.73 -18.77
N ALA A 254 -1.94 -13.90 -19.38
CA ALA A 254 -0.92 -14.20 -20.40
C ALA A 254 -1.10 -13.34 -21.66
N GLU A 255 -2.34 -13.11 -22.10
CA GLU A 255 -2.64 -12.19 -23.20
C GLU A 255 -2.23 -10.75 -22.89
N GLU A 256 -2.40 -10.30 -21.65
CA GLU A 256 -1.96 -8.96 -21.24
C GLU A 256 -0.43 -8.89 -21.12
N ILE A 257 0.21 -9.91 -20.55
CA ILE A 257 1.67 -10.01 -20.47
C ILE A 257 2.30 -9.97 -21.87
N ALA A 258 1.68 -10.62 -22.87
CA ALA A 258 2.16 -10.60 -24.25
C ALA A 258 2.16 -9.20 -24.91
N LYS A 259 1.43 -8.23 -24.33
CA LYS A 259 1.42 -6.83 -24.77
C LYS A 259 2.40 -5.95 -24.00
N CYS A 260 3.09 -6.51 -23.01
CA CYS A 260 3.97 -5.80 -22.09
C CYS A 260 5.43 -6.20 -22.33
N ASP A 261 6.33 -5.24 -22.10
CA ASP A 261 7.75 -5.54 -21.94
C ASP A 261 8.07 -5.65 -20.44
N VAL A 262 8.97 -6.56 -20.09
CA VAL A 262 9.49 -6.62 -18.71
C VAL A 262 10.60 -5.58 -18.54
N ARG A 263 10.41 -4.64 -17.62
CA ARG A 263 11.36 -3.56 -17.32
C ARG A 263 11.55 -3.41 -15.81
N CYS A 264 12.76 -3.09 -15.37
CA CYS A 264 12.98 -2.70 -13.98
C CYS A 264 12.37 -1.31 -13.71
N ALA A 265 12.08 -1.00 -12.45
CA ALA A 265 11.43 0.26 -12.06
C ALA A 265 12.17 1.51 -12.56
N ASN A 266 13.51 1.50 -12.55
CA ASN A 266 14.32 2.59 -13.07
C ASN A 266 14.14 2.77 -14.60
N CYS A 267 14.24 1.70 -15.39
CA CYS A 267 14.08 1.77 -16.84
C CYS A 267 12.64 2.12 -17.24
N HIS A 268 11.65 1.55 -16.55
CA HIS A 268 10.25 1.90 -16.74
C HIS A 268 9.99 3.39 -16.47
N ALA A 269 10.59 3.97 -15.41
CA ALA A 269 10.49 5.40 -15.12
C ALA A 269 11.13 6.27 -16.21
N ARG A 270 12.30 5.89 -16.73
CA ARG A 270 12.99 6.59 -17.85
C ARG A 270 12.15 6.60 -19.11
N VAL A 271 11.63 5.43 -19.51
CA VAL A 271 10.80 5.30 -20.71
C VAL A 271 9.50 6.08 -20.56
N THR A 272 8.87 6.02 -19.39
CA THR A 272 7.66 6.81 -19.09
C THR A 272 7.94 8.30 -19.22
N ALA A 273 9.03 8.81 -18.64
CA ALA A 273 9.42 10.21 -18.72
C ALA A 273 9.66 10.65 -20.17
N LEU A 274 10.32 9.81 -20.98
CA LEU A 274 10.54 10.05 -22.40
C LEU A 274 9.21 10.15 -23.17
N ARG A 275 8.27 9.22 -22.94
CA ARG A 275 6.96 9.18 -23.61
C ARG A 275 6.11 10.41 -23.30
N ILE A 276 6.06 10.84 -22.04
CA ILE A 276 5.25 12.01 -21.62
C ILE A 276 5.96 13.34 -21.88
N GLY A 277 7.21 13.32 -22.36
CA GLY A 277 8.05 14.52 -22.52
C GLY A 277 8.33 15.24 -21.20
N ALA A 278 8.18 14.56 -20.07
CA ALA A 278 8.56 15.10 -18.77
C ALA A 278 10.07 15.09 -18.68
N TYR A 279 10.63 16.11 -18.04
CA TYR A 279 12.08 16.31 -17.96
C TYR A 279 12.74 16.39 -19.35
N LYS A 280 12.14 17.12 -20.31
CA LYS A 280 12.96 17.83 -21.31
C LYS A 280 13.92 18.73 -20.52
N LEU A 281 15.06 18.17 -20.15
CA LEU A 281 16.25 18.92 -19.85
C LEU A 281 16.40 19.79 -21.09
N ALA A 282 16.19 21.10 -20.94
CA ALA A 282 16.82 22.03 -21.86
C ALA A 282 18.31 21.75 -21.68
N THR A 283 18.82 20.81 -22.48
CA THR A 283 20.24 20.61 -22.68
C THR A 283 20.71 21.95 -23.25
N ALA A 284 21.56 22.61 -22.46
CA ALA A 284 22.35 23.73 -22.94
C ALA A 284 23.19 23.29 -24.14
#